data_AF-A0ABD0P6H0-F1
#
_entry.id   AF-A0ABD0P6H0-F1
#
_cell.length_a   1.000
_cell.length_b   1.000
_cell.length_c   1.000
_cell.angle_alpha   90.00
_cell.angle_beta   90.00
_cell.angle_gamma   90.00
#
_symmetry.space_group_name_H-M   'P 1'
#
loop_
_entity.id
_entity.type
_entity.pdbx_description
1 polymer ?
#
loop_
_entity_poly.entity_id
_entity_poly.type
_entity_poly.pdbx_seq_one_letter_code
_entity_poly.pdbx_strand_id
1 'polypeptide(L)' 'MVRIICGHHNWIAVAYAQFVVCYRVKESTGWQQVFTSPRLDWVIDRVALNAKVMGGSLGDNDKMVAVASGTEIIL' A
#
# COMPACT_ATOMS: atom_id res chain seq x y z
N MET A 1 -14.22 6.13 6.02
CA MET A 1 -13.25 6.42 7.09
C MET A 1 -12.05 5.50 6.94
N VAL A 2 -10.84 5.98 7.25
CA VAL A 2 -9.61 5.17 7.24
C VAL A 2 -9.70 4.11 8.35
N ARG A 3 -9.22 2.89 8.07
CA ARG A 3 -9.30 1.73 8.97
C ARG A 3 -7.92 1.27 9.44
N ILE A 4 -6.97 1.18 8.51
CA ILE A 4 -5.63 0.65 8.76
C ILE A 4 -4.62 1.55 8.04
N ILE A 5 -3.50 1.83 8.70
CA ILE A 5 -2.34 2.48 8.07
C ILE A 5 -1.13 1.59 8.32
N CYS A 6 -0.42 1.22 7.25
CA CYS A 6 0.83 0.48 7.31
C CYS A 6 1.94 1.30 6.65
N GLY A 7 3.04 1.53 7.36
CA GLY A 7 4.19 2.26 6.84
C GLY A 7 5.38 1.34 6.57
N HIS A 8 6.12 1.60 5.50
CA HIS A 8 7.38 0.93 5.21
C HIS A 8 8.34 1.87 4.47
N HIS A 9 9.46 2.23 5.11
CA HIS A 9 10.38 3.26 4.63
C HIS A 9 9.66 4.56 4.22
N ASN A 10 9.77 4.98 2.95
CA ASN A 10 9.10 6.16 2.42
C ASN A 10 7.71 5.87 1.84
N TRP A 11 7.09 4.74 2.18
CA TRP A 11 5.77 4.34 1.71
C TRP A 11 4.78 4.22 2.86
N ILE A 12 3.52 4.54 2.56
CA ILE A 12 2.37 4.21 3.41
C ILE A 12 1.28 3.58 2.56
N ALA A 13 0.61 2.56 3.11
CA ALA A 13 -0.63 2.01 2.60
C ALA A 13 -1.75 2.40 3.57
N VAL A 14 -2.80 3.03 3.03
CA VAL A 14 -3.97 3.50 3.76
C VAL A 14 -5.17 2.68 3.33
N ALA A 15 -5.66 1.81 4.21
CA ALA A 15 -6.80 0.96 3.95
C ALA A 15 -8.09 1.63 4.42
N TYR A 16 -9.05 1.68 3.51
CA TYR A 16 -10.45 1.95 3.81
C TYR A 16 -11.20 0.62 3.92
N ALA A 17 -12.52 0.67 4.09
CA ALA A 17 -13.32 -0.54 4.23
C ALA A 17 -13.09 -1.53 3.08
N GLN A 18 -13.04 -1.08 1.83
CA GLN A 18 -13.05 -1.96 0.64
C GLN A 18 -12.00 -1.59 -0.40
N PHE A 19 -11.02 -0.74 -0.07
CA PHE A 19 -9.94 -0.40 -1.00
C PHE A 19 -8.73 0.12 -0.23
N VAL A 20 -7.55 0.04 -0.85
CA VAL A 20 -6.30 0.55 -0.30
C VAL A 20 -5.67 1.57 -1.25
N VAL A 21 -5.11 2.62 -0.68
CA VAL A 21 -4.35 3.64 -1.42
C VAL A 21 -2.93 3.66 -0.88
N CYS A 22 -1.94 3.60 -1.77
CA CYS A 22 -0.54 3.74 -1.39
C CYS A 22 0.00 5.12 -1.75
N TYR A 23 0.75 5.69 -0.83
CA TYR A 23 1.49 6.93 -1.03
C TYR A 23 2.98 6.68 -0.84
N ARG A 24 3.80 7.45 -1.57
CA ARG A 24 5.24 7.51 -1.37
C ARG A 24 5.65 8.94 -1.09
N VAL A 25 6.46 9.16 -0.05
CA VAL A 25 7.08 10.47 0.19
C VAL A 25 8.34 10.62 -0.66
N LYS A 26 8.42 11.76 -1.35
CA LYS A 26 9.61 12.25 -2.05
C LYS A 26 10.07 13.55 -1.36
N GLU A 27 11.37 13.76 -1.21
CA GLU A 27 11.93 14.92 -0.50
C GLU A 27 11.43 16.25 -1.08
N SER A 28 11.34 16.36 -2.41
CA SER A 28 10.97 17.61 -3.09
C SER A 28 9.46 17.88 -3.17
N THR A 29 8.62 16.84 -3.14
CA THR A 29 7.18 16.98 -3.42
C THR A 29 6.27 16.40 -2.33
N GLY A 30 6.84 15.94 -1.22
CA GLY A 30 6.08 15.33 -0.13
C GLY A 30 5.41 14.01 -0.53
N TRP A 31 4.28 13.70 0.11
CA TRP A 31 3.50 12.48 -0.15
C TRP A 31 2.79 12.55 -1.49
N GLN A 32 3.00 11.53 -2.32
CA GLN A 32 2.39 11.40 -3.63
C GLN A 32 1.64 10.08 -3.71
N GLN A 33 0.40 10.11 -4.20
CA GLN A 33 -0.36 8.89 -4.46
C GLN A 33 0.29 8.14 -5.62
N VAL A 34 0.52 6.86 -5.43
CA VAL A 34 1.26 6.01 -6.39
C VAL A 34 0.50 4.75 -6.76
N PHE A 35 -0.49 4.36 -5.96
CA PHE A 35 -1.37 3.22 -6.25
C PHE A 35 -2.73 3.39 -5.59
N THR A 36 -3.77 2.86 -6.23
CA THR A 36 -5.10 2.69 -5.64
C THR A 36 -5.66 1.38 -6.16
N SER A 37 -6.10 0.50 -5.24
CA SER A 37 -6.75 -0.74 -5.64
C SER A 37 -8.14 -0.46 -6.24
N PRO A 38 -8.66 -1.35 -7.08
CA PRO A 38 -10.10 -1.44 -7.30
C PRO A 38 -10.84 -1.60 -5.96
N ARG A 39 -12.14 -1.29 -5.97
CA ARG A 39 -13.01 -1.61 -4.83
C ARG A 39 -13.20 -3.12 -4.75
N LEU A 40 -12.99 -3.67 -3.57
CA LEU A 40 -13.17 -5.08 -3.24
C LEU A 40 -14.59 -5.31 -2.70
N ASP A 41 -15.08 -6.54 -2.83
CA ASP A 41 -16.38 -6.92 -2.27
C ASP A 41 -16.34 -7.04 -0.75
N TRP A 42 -15.18 -7.46 -0.21
CA TRP A 42 -15.00 -7.76 1.20
C TRP A 42 -14.33 -6.63 1.98
N VAL A 43 -14.55 -6.61 3.30
CA VAL A 43 -13.93 -5.61 4.17
C VAL A 43 -12.47 -5.98 4.43
N ILE A 44 -11.56 -5.05 4.21
CA ILE A 44 -10.13 -5.22 4.51
C ILE A 44 -9.93 -5.18 6.03
N ASP A 45 -9.37 -6.25 6.60
CA ASP A 45 -9.03 -6.33 8.02
C ASP A 45 -7.51 -6.41 8.28
N ARG A 46 -6.71 -6.68 7.25
CA ARG A 46 -5.24 -6.69 7.32
C ARG A 46 -4.63 -6.11 6.05
N VAL A 47 -3.50 -5.42 6.23
CA VAL A 47 -2.67 -4.89 5.14
C VAL A 47 -1.20 -5.18 5.43
N ALA A 48 -0.49 -5.65 4.42
CA ALA A 48 0.96 -5.79 4.43
C ALA A 48 1.56 -4.92 3.33
N LEU A 49 2.67 -4.24 3.65
CA LEU A 49 3.38 -3.38 2.72
C LEU A 49 4.86 -3.75 2.76
N ASN A 50 5.42 -4.05 1.59
CA ASN A 50 6.85 -4.29 1.41
C ASN A 50 7.38 -3.38 0.29
N ALA A 51 8.43 -2.64 0.60
CA ALA A 51 9.10 -1.76 -0.34
C ALA A 51 10.60 -1.90 -0.10
N LYS A 52 11.33 -2.50 -1.04
CA LYS A 52 12.76 -2.72 -0.85
C LYS A 52 13.55 -1.43 -1.09
N VAL A 53 14.46 -1.07 -0.18
CA VAL A 53 15.42 0.02 -0.37
C VAL A 53 16.70 -0.57 -0.93
N MET A 54 16.93 -0.43 -2.24
CA MET A 54 18.19 -0.84 -2.88
C MET A 54 18.74 0.30 -3.74
N GLY A 55 20.01 0.64 -3.53
CA GLY A 55 20.73 1.80 -4.10
C GLY A 55 21.14 1.67 -5.56
N GLY A 56 20.27 1.12 -6.42
CA GLY A 56 20.53 0.98 -7.85
C GLY A 56 19.23 0.76 -8.60
N SER A 57 19.07 1.46 -9.72
CA SER A 57 17.87 1.49 -10.56
C SER A 57 17.29 0.11 -10.87
N LEU A 58 16.18 -0.23 -10.22
CA LEU A 58 15.25 -1.27 -10.65
C LEU A 58 13.86 -0.63 -10.75
N GLY A 59 13.15 -0.98 -11.81
CA GLY A 59 11.85 -0.41 -12.16
C GLY A 59 10.80 -0.60 -11.07
N ASP A 60 9.61 -0.03 -11.28
CA ASP A 60 8.50 0.02 -10.31
C ASP A 60 8.00 -1.33 -9.71
N ASN A 61 8.63 -2.46 -10.05
CA ASN A 61 8.18 -3.82 -9.77
C ASN A 61 8.56 -4.40 -8.39
N ASP A 62 9.43 -3.76 -7.60
CA ASP A 62 9.88 -4.30 -6.29
C ASP A 62 9.08 -3.78 -5.08
N LYS A 63 7.88 -3.22 -5.33
CA LYS A 63 6.98 -2.69 -4.29
C LYS A 63 5.70 -3.50 -4.29
N MET A 64 5.35 -4.04 -3.14
CA MET A 64 4.20 -4.93 -2.99
C MET A 64 3.31 -4.44 -1.85
N VAL A 65 2.02 -4.32 -2.13
CA VAL A 65 0.98 -4.16 -1.13
C VAL A 65 0.08 -5.38 -1.21
N ALA A 66 -0.24 -5.97 -0.06
CA ALA A 66 -1.19 -7.04 0.03
C ALA A 66 -2.29 -6.73 1.04
N VAL A 67 -3.51 -7.21 0.79
CA VAL A 67 -4.64 -7.05 1.71
C VAL A 67 -5.37 -8.37 1.92
N ALA A 68 -6.00 -8.51 3.09
CA ALA A 68 -6.78 -9.70 3.41
C ALA A 68 -8.13 -9.36 4.05
N SER A 69 -9.06 -10.31 3.90
CA SER A 69 -10.34 -10.39 4.61
C SER A 69 -10.47 -11.78 5.20
N GLY A 70 -10.57 -11.89 6.52
CA GLY A 70 -10.66 -13.19 7.20
C GLY A 70 -9.38 -14.00 7.04
N THR A 71 -9.43 -15.05 6.22
CA THR A 71 -8.29 -15.95 5.95
C THR A 71 -7.76 -15.84 4.51
N GLU A 72 -8.35 -14.98 3.69
CA GLU A 72 -8.02 -14.87 2.26
C GLU A 72 -7.20 -13.62 1.98
N ILE A 73 -6.09 -13.79 1.25
CA ILE A 73 -5.32 -12.70 0.64
C ILE A 73 -5.97 -12.39 -0.71
N ILE A 74 -6.26 -11.12 -0.97
CA ILE A 74 -7.08 -10.68 -2.12
C ILE A 74 -6.25 -9.93 -3.15
N LEU A 75 -5.33 -9.10 -2.68
CA LEU A 75 -4.38 -8.30 -3.46
C LEU A 75 -2.99 -8.58 -2.92
#